data_AF-A0AAU9CW98-F1
#
_entry.id   AF-A0AAU9CW98-F1
#
_cell.length_a   1.000
_cell.length_b   1.000
_cell.length_c   1.000
_cell.angle_alpha   90.00
_cell.angle_beta   90.00
_cell.angle_gamma   90.00
#
_symmetry.space_group_name_H-M   'P 1'
#
loop_
_entity.id
_entity.type
_entity.pdbx_description
1 polymer ?
#
loop_
_entity_poly.entity_id
_entity_poly.type
_entity_poly.pdbx_seq_one_letter_code
_entity_poly.pdbx_strand_id
1 'polypeptide(L)'
;MFKKTKLCAAALALVSMPIVPAVTAASQTQIVHAAITPAQQNFMNSAKPHAIKMSDQYGLWTSIMMAQAIIESNWGTSKLGSAPNYNLFGIKAGTGWTGKTVTYPTQEWDKASNKYVTINAKFRVYNDYSDSFSDNAQKLRYGLTWDKNYYSGTWLENTTTYQDSAKWLQGRYATSPTYANTLINAIKTYSLDQYDPKVENLNVSGTVKYYPGYSIKVYDSFAGIRKETGERLGDGAPIVAKKKITLHDGTSFYNIGTNKWIPAQYAVLKDSVGEVAERGVVKVKYVPGYSIAVWNKATAGKAFTGQKLKHGTSWKYSAKYYINGTTWYKVGANQWIDGTYALPA
;
A
#
# COMPACT_ATOMS: atom_id res chain seq x y z
N MET A 1 -50.60 51.58 61.05
CA MET A 1 -49.59 52.07 62.02
C MET A 1 -48.20 51.72 61.49
N PHE A 2 -47.29 52.69 61.47
CA PHE A 2 -45.98 52.66 60.80
C PHE A 2 -44.96 51.69 61.43
N LYS A 3 -44.09 51.11 60.58
CA LYS A 3 -42.60 51.13 60.63
C LYS A 3 -42.07 50.19 59.52
N LYS A 4 -41.63 50.68 58.36
CA LYS A 4 -40.26 51.11 57.96
C LYS A 4 -39.13 50.15 58.37
N THR A 5 -38.56 49.48 57.36
CA THR A 5 -37.11 49.35 57.21
C THR A 5 -36.71 49.37 55.73
N LYS A 6 -35.60 50.06 55.46
CA LYS A 6 -35.02 50.43 54.16
C LYS A 6 -33.71 49.64 53.95
N LEU A 7 -33.19 49.70 52.72
CA LEU A 7 -31.85 49.33 52.21
C LEU A 7 -31.63 47.82 51.94
N CYS A 8 -30.98 47.37 50.86
CA CYS A 8 -29.88 47.97 50.10
C CYS A 8 -29.93 47.57 48.60
N ALA A 9 -29.47 48.49 47.75
CA ALA A 9 -29.13 48.23 46.36
C ALA A 9 -27.76 47.52 46.27
N ALA A 10 -27.65 46.52 45.39
CA ALA A 10 -26.36 45.98 44.93
C ALA A 10 -26.27 46.18 43.42
N ALA A 11 -25.24 46.91 43.01
CA ALA A 11 -24.95 47.27 41.63
C ALA A 11 -24.54 46.02 40.81
N LEU A 12 -25.09 45.91 39.60
CA LEU A 12 -24.62 45.01 38.56
C LEU A 12 -23.23 45.46 38.10
N ALA A 13 -22.20 44.65 38.33
CA ALA A 13 -20.94 44.73 37.62
C ALA A 13 -20.97 43.68 36.49
N LEU A 14 -21.13 44.16 35.25
CA LEU A 14 -20.97 43.35 34.04
C LEU A 14 -19.47 43.12 33.81
N VAL A 15 -18.99 41.91 34.08
CA VAL A 15 -17.65 41.49 33.67
C VAL A 15 -17.74 40.93 32.26
N SER A 16 -17.26 41.70 31.28
CA SER A 16 -17.06 41.27 29.90
C SER A 16 -15.99 40.17 29.87
N MET A 17 -16.38 38.93 29.56
CA MET A 17 -15.44 37.85 29.25
C MET A 17 -15.10 37.90 27.75
N PRO A 18 -13.81 37.84 27.36
CA PRO A 18 -13.45 37.69 25.96
C PRO A 18 -13.88 36.30 25.48
N ILE A 19 -14.66 36.28 24.39
CA ILE A 19 -15.02 35.06 23.67
C ILE A 19 -13.73 34.54 23.02
N VAL A 20 -13.16 33.47 23.57
CA VAL A 20 -12.12 32.70 22.87
C VAL A 20 -12.85 31.91 21.76
N PRO A 21 -12.48 32.05 20.48
CA PRO A 21 -13.05 31.19 19.46
C PRO A 21 -12.64 29.75 19.78
N ALA A 22 -13.64 28.90 20.02
CA ALA A 22 -13.44 27.46 20.15
C ALA A 22 -12.72 26.97 18.89
N VAL A 23 -11.44 26.62 19.02
CA VAL A 23 -10.74 25.86 18.00
C VAL A 23 -11.45 24.52 17.93
N THR A 24 -12.25 24.34 16.89
CA THR A 24 -12.87 23.07 16.56
C THR A 24 -11.75 22.10 16.22
N ALA A 25 -11.30 21.34 17.22
CA ALA A 25 -10.52 20.15 16.98
C ALA A 25 -11.37 19.24 16.08
N ALA A 26 -10.93 19.06 14.83
CA ALA A 26 -11.51 18.08 13.94
C ALA A 26 -11.49 16.73 14.68
N SER A 27 -12.67 16.21 14.99
CA SER A 27 -12.81 14.88 15.58
C SER A 27 -12.28 13.88 14.55
N GLN A 28 -11.03 13.43 14.74
CA GLN A 28 -10.55 12.23 14.09
C GLN A 28 -11.47 11.11 14.59
N THR A 29 -12.30 10.57 13.70
CA THR A 29 -13.10 9.39 14.00
C THR A 29 -12.12 8.25 14.30
N GLN A 30 -11.82 8.03 15.58
CA GLN A 30 -11.04 6.88 16.00
C GLN A 30 -11.90 5.66 15.66
N ILE A 31 -11.49 4.92 14.63
CA ILE A 31 -12.14 3.65 14.28
C ILE A 31 -11.95 2.74 15.49
N VAL A 32 -12.99 2.58 16.32
CA VAL A 32 -13.01 1.56 17.37
C VAL A 32 -12.96 0.23 16.64
N HIS A 33 -11.79 -0.41 16.65
CA HIS A 33 -11.62 -1.75 16.10
C HIS A 33 -12.46 -2.69 16.97
N ALA A 34 -13.18 -3.63 16.34
CA ALA A 34 -13.93 -4.61 17.10
C ALA A 34 -12.96 -5.40 17.99
N ALA A 35 -13.28 -5.53 19.28
CA ALA A 35 -12.53 -6.42 20.17
C ALA A 35 -12.70 -7.86 19.66
N ILE A 36 -11.64 -8.42 19.06
CA ILE A 36 -11.60 -9.83 18.68
C ILE A 36 -11.37 -10.70 19.91
N THR A 37 -11.96 -11.89 19.92
CA THR A 37 -11.76 -12.84 21.02
C THR A 37 -10.31 -13.37 21.04
N PRO A 38 -9.83 -13.90 22.17
CA PRO A 38 -8.51 -14.53 22.23
C PRO A 38 -8.33 -15.64 21.18
N ALA A 39 -9.38 -16.42 20.89
CA ALA A 39 -9.36 -17.45 19.87
C ALA A 39 -9.18 -16.86 18.45
N GLN A 40 -9.89 -15.77 18.16
CA GLN A 40 -9.74 -15.05 16.88
C GLN A 40 -8.35 -14.43 16.74
N GLN A 41 -7.80 -13.86 17.82
CA GLN A 41 -6.43 -13.35 17.83
C GLN A 41 -5.39 -14.47 17.61
N ASN A 42 -5.59 -15.64 18.19
CA ASN A 42 -4.73 -16.80 17.98
C ASN A 42 -4.77 -17.27 16.52
N PHE A 43 -5.96 -17.33 15.92
CA PHE A 43 -6.10 -17.62 14.50
C PHE A 43 -5.36 -16.60 13.63
N MET A 44 -5.54 -15.31 13.90
CA MET A 44 -4.85 -14.22 13.20
C MET A 44 -3.33 -14.36 13.27
N ASN A 45 -2.81 -14.63 14.47
CA ASN A 45 -1.37 -14.79 14.69
C ASN A 45 -0.80 -16.01 13.94
N SER A 46 -1.57 -17.10 13.86
CA SER A 46 -1.20 -18.30 13.11
C SER A 46 -1.28 -18.08 11.59
N ALA A 47 -2.33 -17.42 11.10
CA ALA A 47 -2.59 -17.21 9.68
C ALA A 47 -1.64 -16.19 9.04
N LYS A 48 -1.36 -15.08 9.74
CA LYS A 48 -0.59 -13.94 9.23
C LYS A 48 0.75 -14.30 8.57
N PRO A 49 1.68 -15.06 9.19
CA PRO A 49 2.96 -15.38 8.56
C PRO A 49 2.82 -16.17 7.25
N HIS A 50 1.82 -17.06 7.15
CA HIS A 50 1.54 -17.78 5.91
C HIS A 50 0.96 -16.87 4.83
N ALA A 51 0.04 -15.98 5.21
CA ALA A 51 -0.54 -15.00 4.30
C ALA A 51 0.52 -14.07 3.72
N ILE A 52 1.41 -13.50 4.56
CA ILE A 52 2.52 -12.63 4.13
C ILE A 52 3.46 -13.36 3.18
N LYS A 53 3.91 -14.56 3.56
CA LYS A 53 4.84 -15.35 2.75
C LYS A 53 4.26 -15.63 1.36
N MET A 54 2.99 -16.03 1.31
CA MET A 54 2.34 -16.37 0.04
C MET A 54 1.95 -15.13 -0.76
N SER A 55 1.52 -14.03 -0.12
CA SER A 55 1.18 -12.80 -0.82
C SER A 55 2.40 -12.15 -1.47
N ASP A 56 3.56 -12.20 -0.82
CA ASP A 56 4.83 -11.77 -1.43
C ASP A 56 5.24 -12.67 -2.58
N GLN A 57 5.23 -13.98 -2.36
CA GLN A 57 5.66 -14.94 -3.39
C GLN A 57 4.77 -14.90 -4.63
N TYR A 58 3.46 -14.67 -4.46
CA TYR A 58 2.47 -14.72 -5.54
C TYR A 58 1.89 -13.34 -5.89
N GLY A 59 2.42 -12.24 -5.36
CA GLY A 59 2.02 -10.87 -5.69
C GLY A 59 0.53 -10.60 -5.49
N LEU A 60 0.03 -10.89 -4.29
CA LEU A 60 -1.38 -10.75 -3.90
C LEU A 60 -1.51 -9.78 -2.71
N TRP A 61 -2.73 -9.38 -2.39
CA TRP A 61 -3.03 -8.61 -1.19
C TRP A 61 -3.11 -9.54 0.03
N THR A 62 -2.25 -9.33 1.03
CA THR A 62 -2.26 -10.12 2.27
C THR A 62 -3.62 -10.02 2.98
N SER A 63 -4.20 -8.82 3.00
CA SER A 63 -5.49 -8.52 3.61
C SER A 63 -6.62 -9.34 2.97
N ILE A 64 -6.59 -9.53 1.65
CA ILE A 64 -7.55 -10.39 0.94
C ILE A 64 -7.38 -11.85 1.35
N MET A 65 -6.15 -12.36 1.38
CA MET A 65 -5.89 -13.75 1.78
C MET A 65 -6.34 -14.02 3.22
N MET A 66 -6.06 -13.09 4.14
CA MET A 66 -6.51 -13.18 5.53
C MET A 66 -8.02 -13.07 5.66
N ALA A 67 -8.66 -12.14 4.95
CA ALA A 67 -10.11 -11.98 4.97
C ALA A 67 -10.82 -13.23 4.44
N GLN A 68 -10.37 -13.79 3.31
CA GLN A 68 -10.88 -15.06 2.80
C GLN A 68 -10.70 -16.17 3.84
N ALA A 69 -9.50 -16.32 4.43
CA ALA A 69 -9.28 -17.34 5.45
C ALA A 69 -10.24 -17.19 6.64
N ILE A 70 -10.48 -15.96 7.15
CA ILE A 70 -11.42 -15.69 8.24
C ILE A 70 -12.84 -16.12 7.86
N ILE A 71 -13.32 -15.67 6.70
CA ILE A 71 -14.70 -15.83 6.26
C ILE A 71 -15.00 -17.28 5.89
N GLU A 72 -14.15 -17.91 5.09
CA GLU A 72 -14.38 -19.25 4.53
C GLU A 72 -14.22 -20.36 5.60
N SER A 73 -13.42 -20.11 6.65
CA SER A 73 -13.16 -21.10 7.70
C SER A 73 -13.85 -20.81 9.04
N ASN A 74 -14.58 -19.70 9.14
CA ASN A 74 -15.08 -19.18 10.41
C ASN A 74 -13.95 -19.09 11.46
N TRP A 75 -12.91 -18.31 11.17
CA TRP A 75 -11.72 -18.17 12.06
C TRP A 75 -10.99 -19.49 12.36
N GLY A 76 -10.94 -20.39 11.38
CA GLY A 76 -10.31 -21.71 11.49
C GLY A 76 -11.12 -22.74 12.27
N THR A 77 -12.34 -22.41 12.70
CA THR A 77 -13.16 -23.28 13.56
C THR A 77 -14.11 -24.19 12.79
N SER A 78 -14.30 -23.98 11.48
CA SER A 78 -15.13 -24.86 10.68
C SER A 78 -14.56 -26.28 10.67
N LYS A 79 -15.43 -27.29 10.52
CA LYS A 79 -15.00 -28.70 10.47
C LYS A 79 -14.01 -28.99 9.34
N LEU A 80 -14.08 -28.22 8.25
CA LEU A 80 -13.17 -28.32 7.11
C LEU A 80 -11.88 -27.51 7.31
N GLY A 81 -11.99 -26.34 7.95
CA GLY A 81 -10.86 -25.45 8.23
C GLY A 81 -9.97 -25.97 9.37
N SER A 82 -10.54 -26.57 10.40
CA SER A 82 -9.79 -27.07 11.56
C SER A 82 -9.04 -28.38 11.26
N ALA A 83 -8.16 -28.76 12.19
CA ALA A 83 -7.54 -30.08 12.20
C ALA A 83 -8.61 -31.19 12.20
N PRO A 84 -8.40 -32.30 11.48
CA PRO A 84 -7.17 -32.67 10.76
C PRO A 84 -7.17 -32.26 9.27
N ASN A 85 -8.08 -31.38 8.84
CA ASN A 85 -8.30 -31.09 7.42
C ASN A 85 -7.50 -29.87 6.92
N TYR A 86 -7.39 -28.83 7.76
CA TYR A 86 -6.64 -27.60 7.51
C TYR A 86 -7.05 -26.80 6.26
N ASN A 87 -8.25 -27.03 5.71
CA ASN A 87 -8.69 -26.39 4.47
C ASN A 87 -9.48 -25.11 4.76
N LEU A 88 -8.74 -24.01 4.91
CA LEU A 88 -9.28 -22.71 5.30
C LEU A 88 -10.15 -22.06 4.22
N PHE A 89 -9.97 -22.44 2.95
CA PHE A 89 -10.53 -21.72 1.80
C PHE A 89 -11.66 -22.49 1.09
N GLY A 90 -12.09 -23.62 1.65
CA GLY A 90 -13.15 -24.45 1.06
C GLY A 90 -12.78 -25.03 -0.31
N ILE A 91 -11.49 -25.26 -0.59
CA ILE A 91 -11.05 -25.69 -1.92
C ILE A 91 -11.44 -27.16 -2.14
N LYS A 92 -12.26 -27.39 -3.16
CA LYS A 92 -12.67 -28.73 -3.59
C LYS A 92 -11.53 -29.50 -4.25
N ALA A 93 -11.55 -30.82 -4.08
CA ALA A 93 -10.70 -31.73 -4.83
C ALA A 93 -11.26 -31.87 -6.25
N GLY A 94 -10.61 -31.20 -7.21
CA GLY A 94 -10.89 -31.38 -8.64
C GLY A 94 -10.26 -32.67 -9.17
N THR A 95 -10.51 -32.99 -10.44
CA THR A 95 -10.00 -34.22 -11.09
C THR A 95 -8.47 -34.34 -11.09
N GLY A 96 -7.75 -33.21 -11.04
CA GLY A 96 -6.28 -33.18 -10.96
C GLY A 96 -5.69 -33.24 -9.55
N TRP A 97 -6.50 -33.30 -8.49
CA TRP A 97 -6.00 -33.38 -7.11
C TRP A 97 -5.64 -34.83 -6.75
N THR A 98 -4.37 -35.06 -6.38
CA THR A 98 -3.84 -36.38 -6.01
C THR A 98 -3.60 -36.54 -4.50
N GLY A 99 -3.80 -35.47 -3.72
CA GLY A 99 -3.61 -35.48 -2.27
C GLY A 99 -4.79 -36.07 -1.50
N LYS A 100 -4.71 -35.99 -0.16
CA LYS A 100 -5.77 -36.43 0.74
C LYS A 100 -7.07 -35.66 0.49
N THR A 101 -8.20 -36.31 0.72
CA THR A 101 -9.54 -35.70 0.58
C THR A 101 -10.45 -36.06 1.72
N VAL A 102 -11.38 -35.18 2.04
CA VAL A 102 -12.53 -35.44 2.92
C VAL A 102 -13.82 -35.11 2.18
N THR A 103 -14.88 -35.90 2.40
CA THR A 103 -16.19 -35.64 1.81
C THR A 103 -17.10 -34.98 2.84
N TYR A 104 -17.63 -33.81 2.52
CA TYR A 104 -18.65 -33.13 3.33
C TYR A 104 -19.81 -32.62 2.48
N PRO A 105 -21.01 -32.48 3.09
CA PRO A 105 -22.10 -31.76 2.47
C PRO A 105 -21.71 -30.29 2.25
N THR A 106 -22.10 -29.74 1.11
CA THR A 106 -21.94 -28.33 0.75
C THR A 106 -23.21 -27.83 0.08
N GLN A 107 -23.53 -26.56 0.28
CA GLN A 107 -24.63 -25.92 -0.43
C GLN A 107 -24.15 -25.46 -1.80
N GLU A 108 -24.86 -25.86 -2.85
CA GLU A 108 -24.68 -25.36 -4.21
C GLU A 108 -25.93 -24.59 -4.63
N TRP A 109 -25.75 -23.52 -5.39
CA TRP A 109 -26.86 -22.86 -6.04
C TRP A 109 -27.27 -23.66 -7.28
N ASP A 110 -28.45 -24.27 -7.25
CA ASP A 110 -29.04 -24.91 -8.42
C ASP A 110 -29.75 -23.85 -9.26
N LYS A 111 -29.20 -23.59 -10.46
CA LYS A 111 -29.75 -22.64 -11.43
C LYS A 111 -31.11 -23.07 -11.99
N ALA A 112 -31.40 -24.38 -12.04
CA ALA A 112 -32.65 -24.87 -12.59
C ALA A 112 -33.81 -24.67 -11.61
N SER A 113 -33.56 -24.89 -10.31
CA SER A 113 -34.58 -24.72 -9.27
C SER A 113 -34.54 -23.36 -8.55
N ASN A 114 -33.53 -22.51 -8.84
CA ASN A 114 -33.29 -21.21 -8.22
C ASN A 114 -33.25 -21.29 -6.67
N LYS A 115 -32.64 -22.36 -6.15
CA LYS A 115 -32.55 -22.68 -4.72
C LYS A 115 -31.18 -23.26 -4.39
N TYR A 116 -30.79 -23.14 -3.11
CA TYR A 116 -29.65 -23.87 -2.59
C TYR A 116 -30.02 -25.34 -2.38
N VAL A 117 -29.22 -26.25 -2.93
CA VAL A 117 -29.30 -27.70 -2.70
C VAL A 117 -28.06 -28.17 -1.95
N THR A 118 -28.22 -29.17 -1.09
CA THR A 118 -27.08 -29.78 -0.40
C THR A 118 -26.60 -30.98 -1.21
N ILE A 119 -25.32 -30.96 -1.60
CA ILE A 119 -24.66 -32.09 -2.26
C ILE A 119 -23.41 -32.48 -1.47
N ASN A 120 -22.99 -33.74 -1.59
CA ASN A 120 -21.68 -34.14 -1.08
C ASN A 120 -20.59 -33.73 -2.08
N ALA A 121 -19.57 -33.03 -1.59
CA ALA A 121 -18.38 -32.67 -2.37
C ALA A 121 -17.11 -33.19 -1.69
N LYS A 122 -16.12 -33.58 -2.51
CA LYS A 122 -14.77 -33.87 -2.03
C LYS A 122 -14.00 -32.56 -1.87
N PHE A 123 -13.43 -32.36 -0.70
CA PHE A 123 -12.55 -31.24 -0.37
C PHE A 123 -11.13 -31.71 -0.19
N ARG A 124 -10.17 -30.84 -0.52
CA ARG A 124 -8.74 -31.10 -0.29
C ARG A 124 -8.47 -31.15 1.22
N VAL A 125 -7.56 -32.02 1.64
CA VAL A 125 -7.01 -32.08 3.00
C VAL A 125 -5.53 -31.75 2.92
N TYR A 126 -5.08 -30.86 3.79
CA TYR A 126 -3.71 -30.38 3.84
C TYR A 126 -3.00 -30.87 5.11
N ASN A 127 -1.67 -30.76 5.16
CA ASN A 127 -0.94 -31.12 6.37
C ASN A 127 -1.00 -30.00 7.42
N ASP A 128 -1.07 -28.74 6.97
CA ASP A 128 -1.16 -27.56 7.82
C ASP A 128 -1.78 -26.37 7.06
N TYR A 129 -1.84 -25.20 7.72
CA TYR A 129 -2.33 -23.97 7.10
C TYR A 129 -1.40 -23.40 6.04
N SER A 130 -0.09 -23.68 6.09
CA SER A 130 0.85 -23.22 5.06
C SER A 130 0.48 -23.80 3.69
N ASP A 131 0.16 -25.09 3.64
CA ASP A 131 -0.32 -25.78 2.43
C ASP A 131 -1.64 -25.15 1.91
N SER A 132 -2.58 -24.86 2.81
CA SER A 132 -3.87 -24.24 2.46
C SER A 132 -3.70 -22.83 1.89
N PHE A 133 -2.84 -21.99 2.49
CA PHE A 133 -2.52 -20.66 1.98
C PHE A 133 -1.78 -20.72 0.64
N SER A 134 -0.88 -21.69 0.48
CA SER A 134 -0.16 -21.89 -0.78
C SER A 134 -1.09 -22.24 -1.93
N ASP A 135 -2.04 -23.15 -1.70
CA ASP A 135 -2.99 -23.58 -2.75
C ASP A 135 -3.97 -22.46 -3.13
N ASN A 136 -4.43 -21.66 -2.15
CA ASN A 136 -5.20 -20.44 -2.43
C ASN A 136 -4.40 -19.43 -3.28
N ALA A 137 -3.16 -19.16 -2.90
CA ALA A 137 -2.31 -18.21 -3.63
C ALA A 137 -2.03 -18.67 -5.07
N GLN A 138 -1.75 -19.97 -5.26
CA GLN A 138 -1.57 -20.57 -6.57
C GLN A 138 -2.85 -20.50 -7.42
N LYS A 139 -4.02 -20.76 -6.83
CA LYS A 139 -5.30 -20.60 -7.53
C LYS A 139 -5.50 -19.16 -8.01
N LEU A 140 -5.23 -18.17 -7.16
CA LEU A 140 -5.39 -16.76 -7.51
C LEU A 140 -4.33 -16.29 -8.53
N ARG A 141 -3.09 -16.78 -8.45
CA ARG A 141 -2.01 -16.40 -9.38
C ARG A 141 -2.04 -17.15 -10.72
N TYR A 142 -2.33 -18.43 -10.73
CA TYR A 142 -2.30 -19.26 -11.93
C TYR A 142 -3.68 -19.52 -12.54
N GLY A 143 -4.73 -19.02 -11.90
CA GLY A 143 -6.08 -19.05 -12.43
C GLY A 143 -6.65 -20.46 -12.48
N LEU A 144 -7.44 -20.71 -13.53
CA LEU A 144 -8.09 -21.99 -13.79
C LEU A 144 -7.47 -22.63 -15.03
N THR A 145 -7.63 -23.95 -15.18
CA THR A 145 -7.07 -24.69 -16.32
C THR A 145 -7.51 -24.14 -17.68
N TRP A 146 -8.70 -23.58 -17.76
CA TRP A 146 -9.27 -22.98 -18.98
C TRP A 146 -9.08 -21.46 -19.09
N ASP A 147 -8.67 -20.80 -18.01
CA ASP A 147 -8.34 -19.36 -18.00
C ASP A 147 -7.32 -19.05 -16.90
N LYS A 148 -6.05 -19.00 -17.31
CA LYS A 148 -4.92 -18.68 -16.41
C LYS A 148 -4.98 -17.27 -15.82
N ASN A 149 -5.74 -16.38 -16.44
CA ASN A 149 -5.90 -14.98 -16.02
C ASN A 149 -7.25 -14.75 -15.32
N TYR A 150 -8.01 -15.80 -15.00
CA TYR A 150 -9.36 -15.66 -14.45
C TYR A 150 -9.40 -14.78 -13.18
N TYR A 151 -8.37 -14.89 -12.34
CA TYR A 151 -8.19 -14.10 -11.12
C TYR A 151 -7.14 -12.98 -11.29
N SER A 152 -6.79 -12.55 -12.51
CA SER A 152 -5.72 -11.57 -12.71
C SER A 152 -6.00 -10.21 -12.07
N GLY A 153 -7.26 -9.84 -11.86
CA GLY A 153 -7.62 -8.63 -11.12
C GLY A 153 -7.48 -8.75 -9.60
N THR A 154 -6.90 -9.83 -9.06
CA THR A 154 -6.46 -9.91 -7.66
C THR A 154 -4.97 -9.65 -7.49
N TRP A 155 -4.23 -9.56 -8.60
CA TRP A 155 -2.78 -9.39 -8.61
C TRP A 155 -2.41 -7.94 -8.31
N LEU A 156 -1.37 -7.71 -7.51
CA LEU A 156 -0.91 -6.36 -7.15
C LEU A 156 -0.53 -5.54 -8.41
N GLU A 157 0.03 -6.19 -9.45
CA GLU A 157 0.36 -5.50 -10.70
C GLU A 157 -0.87 -4.91 -11.41
N ASN A 158 -2.05 -5.52 -11.24
CA ASN A 158 -3.29 -5.16 -11.94
C ASN A 158 -4.26 -4.33 -11.07
N THR A 159 -3.90 -4.09 -9.80
CA THR A 159 -4.76 -3.39 -8.84
C THR A 159 -4.00 -2.24 -8.17
N THR A 160 -4.74 -1.31 -7.57
CA THR A 160 -4.15 -0.24 -6.73
C THR A 160 -4.53 -0.43 -5.27
N THR A 161 -5.66 -1.07 -5.01
CA THR A 161 -6.21 -1.25 -3.67
C THR A 161 -6.75 -2.66 -3.48
N TYR A 162 -6.83 -3.14 -2.23
CA TYR A 162 -7.46 -4.43 -1.93
C TYR A 162 -8.95 -4.46 -2.35
N GLN A 163 -9.62 -3.30 -2.41
CA GLN A 163 -11.00 -3.17 -2.86
C GLN A 163 -11.16 -3.58 -4.33
N ASP A 164 -10.15 -3.30 -5.18
CA ASP A 164 -10.15 -3.73 -6.58
C ASP A 164 -10.12 -5.27 -6.65
N SER A 165 -9.26 -5.88 -5.84
CA SER A 165 -9.16 -7.34 -5.72
C SER A 165 -10.46 -7.97 -5.19
N ALA A 166 -11.05 -7.41 -4.14
CA ALA A 166 -12.32 -7.87 -3.58
C ALA A 166 -13.47 -7.82 -4.62
N LYS A 167 -13.56 -6.72 -5.39
CA LYS A 167 -14.53 -6.58 -6.49
C LYS A 167 -14.29 -7.62 -7.59
N TRP A 168 -13.03 -7.91 -7.92
CA TRP A 168 -12.71 -8.92 -8.92
C TRP A 168 -13.17 -10.32 -8.51
N LEU A 169 -12.99 -10.65 -7.23
CA LEU A 169 -13.40 -11.94 -6.66
C LEU A 169 -14.92 -12.15 -6.64
N GLN A 170 -15.72 -11.08 -6.57
CA GLN A 170 -17.18 -11.20 -6.59
C GLN A 170 -17.68 -11.79 -7.93
N GLY A 171 -18.50 -12.84 -7.83
CA GLY A 171 -19.00 -13.59 -8.98
C GLY A 171 -17.96 -14.52 -9.63
N ARG A 172 -16.71 -14.55 -9.15
CA ARG A 172 -15.63 -15.42 -9.66
C ARG A 172 -15.14 -16.44 -8.63
N TYR A 173 -14.99 -16.02 -7.39
CA TYR A 173 -14.60 -16.89 -6.29
C TYR A 173 -15.82 -17.45 -5.57
N ALA A 174 -16.80 -16.58 -5.32
CA ALA A 174 -18.10 -16.93 -4.75
C ALA A 174 -19.24 -16.37 -5.60
N THR A 175 -20.36 -17.07 -5.63
CA THR A 175 -21.60 -16.64 -6.31
C THR A 175 -22.35 -15.55 -5.54
N SER A 176 -21.98 -15.29 -4.28
CA SER A 176 -22.61 -14.27 -3.45
C SER A 176 -22.49 -12.87 -4.07
N PRO A 177 -23.60 -12.13 -4.22
CA PRO A 177 -23.58 -10.77 -4.76
C PRO A 177 -22.99 -9.74 -3.79
N THR A 178 -22.72 -10.12 -2.54
CA THR A 178 -22.15 -9.24 -1.51
C THR A 178 -20.71 -9.62 -1.15
N TYR A 179 -20.09 -10.58 -1.85
CA TYR A 179 -18.78 -11.12 -1.49
C TYR A 179 -17.70 -10.05 -1.37
N ALA A 180 -17.65 -9.08 -2.31
CA ALA A 180 -16.68 -7.99 -2.23
C ALA A 180 -16.86 -7.15 -0.95
N ASN A 181 -18.10 -6.81 -0.61
CA ASN A 181 -18.40 -6.05 0.60
C ASN A 181 -18.07 -6.84 1.86
N THR A 182 -18.33 -8.15 1.89
CA THR A 182 -17.96 -9.03 3.01
C THR A 182 -16.45 -9.01 3.24
N LEU A 183 -15.63 -9.15 2.18
CA LEU A 183 -14.17 -9.06 2.28
C LEU A 183 -13.71 -7.68 2.75
N ILE A 184 -14.19 -6.61 2.11
CA ILE A 184 -13.81 -5.22 2.44
C ILE A 184 -14.16 -4.89 3.89
N ASN A 185 -15.32 -5.32 4.37
CA ASN A 185 -15.74 -5.09 5.75
C ASN A 185 -14.84 -5.85 6.72
N ALA A 186 -14.53 -7.13 6.47
CA ALA A 186 -13.59 -7.87 7.30
C ALA A 186 -12.21 -7.20 7.36
N ILE A 187 -11.70 -6.75 6.21
CA ILE A 187 -10.41 -6.04 6.13
C ILE A 187 -10.43 -4.78 7.00
N LYS A 188 -11.48 -3.96 6.90
CA LYS A 188 -11.60 -2.72 7.70
C LYS A 188 -11.82 -2.99 9.19
N THR A 189 -12.69 -3.94 9.54
CA THR A 189 -13.03 -4.24 10.94
C THR A 189 -11.82 -4.75 11.73
N TYR A 190 -10.94 -5.51 11.07
CA TYR A 190 -9.75 -6.10 11.69
C TYR A 190 -8.44 -5.45 11.25
N SER A 191 -8.52 -4.33 10.52
CA SER A 191 -7.40 -3.57 9.95
C SER A 191 -6.34 -4.46 9.30
N LEU A 192 -6.80 -5.36 8.43
CA LEU A 192 -5.92 -6.35 7.77
C LEU A 192 -5.01 -5.70 6.72
N ASP A 193 -5.37 -4.52 6.24
CA ASP A 193 -4.63 -3.72 5.27
C ASP A 193 -3.29 -3.21 5.80
N GLN A 194 -3.11 -3.16 7.12
CA GLN A 194 -1.80 -2.90 7.74
C GLN A 194 -0.75 -3.96 7.38
N TYR A 195 -1.19 -5.14 6.92
CA TYR A 195 -0.33 -6.23 6.50
C TYR A 195 -0.17 -6.32 4.98
N ASP A 196 -0.58 -5.31 4.20
CA ASP A 196 -0.46 -5.37 2.75
C ASP A 196 0.93 -4.92 2.26
N PRO A 197 1.42 -5.50 1.15
CA PRO A 197 2.51 -4.91 0.39
C PRO A 197 2.17 -3.47 -0.04
N LYS A 198 3.18 -2.60 -0.11
CA LYS A 198 2.97 -1.22 -0.52
C LYS A 198 2.90 -1.13 -2.03
N VAL A 199 1.80 -0.62 -2.57
CA VAL A 199 1.60 -0.36 -4.00
C VAL A 199 1.54 1.14 -4.26
N GLU A 200 2.35 1.64 -5.17
CA GLU A 200 2.42 3.06 -5.54
C GLU A 200 2.27 3.21 -7.06
N ASN A 201 1.28 3.96 -7.51
CA ASN A 201 1.18 4.35 -8.93
C ASN A 201 2.12 5.52 -9.20
N LEU A 202 2.92 5.39 -10.25
CA LEU A 202 3.96 6.34 -10.62
C LEU A 202 3.80 6.76 -12.08
N ASN A 203 4.49 7.82 -12.46
CA ASN A 203 4.77 8.13 -13.85
C ASN A 203 6.06 8.95 -13.92
N VAL A 204 7.15 8.34 -13.49
CA VAL A 204 8.43 9.03 -13.23
C VAL A 204 9.51 8.46 -14.13
N SER A 205 10.11 9.30 -14.96
CA SER A 205 11.25 8.92 -15.78
C SER A 205 12.48 8.68 -14.92
N GLY A 206 13.36 7.79 -15.35
CA GLY A 206 14.61 7.46 -14.68
C GLY A 206 15.62 6.85 -15.62
N THR A 207 16.70 6.34 -15.06
CA THR A 207 17.68 5.52 -15.77
C THR A 207 18.00 4.27 -14.98
N VAL A 208 18.44 3.23 -15.67
CA VAL A 208 19.08 2.08 -15.03
C VAL A 208 20.45 2.51 -14.50
N LYS A 209 20.81 2.04 -13.30
CA LYS A 209 22.16 2.15 -12.71
C LYS A 209 22.72 0.74 -12.53
N TYR A 210 23.75 0.43 -13.30
CA TYR A 210 24.44 -0.86 -13.27
C TYR A 210 25.92 -0.69 -13.63
N TYR A 211 26.66 -1.78 -13.81
CA TYR A 211 28.05 -1.70 -14.24
C TYR A 211 28.14 -1.33 -15.73
N PRO A 212 29.00 -0.36 -16.12
CA PRO A 212 29.22 -0.02 -17.52
C PRO A 212 29.57 -1.24 -18.37
N GLY A 213 28.91 -1.40 -19.52
CA GLY A 213 29.06 -2.56 -20.41
C GLY A 213 28.23 -3.79 -20.03
N TYR A 214 27.54 -3.77 -18.88
CA TYR A 214 26.64 -4.84 -18.47
C TYR A 214 25.17 -4.40 -18.54
N SER A 215 24.25 -5.36 -18.39
CA SER A 215 22.81 -5.12 -18.42
C SER A 215 22.05 -5.92 -17.37
N ILE A 216 20.92 -5.37 -16.94
CA ILE A 216 19.96 -6.05 -16.08
C ILE A 216 18.91 -6.80 -16.92
N LYS A 217 18.35 -7.86 -16.34
CA LYS A 217 17.24 -8.62 -16.90
C LYS A 217 15.91 -7.91 -16.64
N VAL A 218 14.99 -8.02 -17.60
CA VAL A 218 13.59 -7.62 -17.45
C VAL A 218 12.71 -8.86 -17.30
N TYR A 219 11.74 -8.81 -16.37
CA TYR A 219 10.82 -9.90 -16.08
C TYR A 219 9.39 -9.56 -16.48
N ASP A 220 8.59 -10.57 -16.80
CA ASP A 220 7.18 -10.42 -17.17
C ASP A 220 6.27 -10.05 -15.98
N SER A 221 6.63 -10.52 -14.78
CA SER A 221 6.05 -10.17 -13.49
C SER A 221 7.14 -10.01 -12.42
N PHE A 222 6.80 -9.35 -11.32
CA PHE A 222 7.65 -9.30 -10.13
C PHE A 222 7.44 -10.50 -9.20
N ALA A 223 6.35 -11.26 -9.37
CA ALA A 223 5.93 -12.35 -8.47
C ALA A 223 5.54 -13.63 -9.22
N GLY A 224 5.29 -14.70 -8.46
CA GLY A 224 5.03 -16.05 -8.96
C GLY A 224 6.26 -16.67 -9.64
N ILE A 225 6.02 -17.62 -10.54
CA ILE A 225 7.07 -18.09 -11.47
C ILE A 225 7.29 -16.99 -12.51
N ARG A 226 8.14 -16.01 -12.17
CA ARG A 226 8.55 -14.94 -13.09
C ARG A 226 9.37 -15.51 -14.24
N LYS A 227 9.16 -14.98 -15.45
CA LYS A 227 9.92 -15.35 -16.66
C LYS A 227 10.70 -14.15 -17.16
N GLU A 228 11.93 -14.40 -17.59
CA GLU A 228 12.71 -13.39 -18.30
C GLU A 228 12.05 -13.10 -19.64
N THR A 229 11.92 -11.82 -20.01
CA THR A 229 11.33 -11.42 -21.29
C THR A 229 12.31 -11.55 -22.46
N GLY A 230 13.60 -11.78 -22.16
CA GLY A 230 14.71 -11.70 -23.12
C GLY A 230 15.27 -10.28 -23.30
N GLU A 231 14.55 -9.25 -22.85
CA GLU A 231 15.00 -7.86 -22.87
C GLU A 231 16.06 -7.59 -21.80
N ARG A 232 17.03 -6.76 -22.18
CA ARG A 232 18.15 -6.34 -21.35
C ARG A 232 18.28 -4.84 -21.35
N LEU A 233 18.47 -4.24 -20.18
CA LEU A 233 18.68 -2.80 -20.02
C LEU A 233 20.09 -2.54 -19.52
N GLY A 234 20.89 -1.86 -20.35
CA GLY A 234 22.25 -1.46 -19.99
C GLY A 234 22.29 -0.35 -18.94
N ASP A 235 23.46 -0.10 -18.36
CA ASP A 235 23.69 1.08 -17.53
C ASP A 235 23.31 2.38 -18.27
N GLY A 236 22.65 3.31 -17.58
CA GLY A 236 22.14 4.55 -18.14
C GLY A 236 20.89 4.42 -19.03
N ALA A 237 20.39 3.21 -19.31
CA ALA A 237 19.22 3.02 -20.16
C ALA A 237 17.99 3.76 -19.59
N PRO A 238 17.28 4.56 -20.40
CA PRO A 238 16.13 5.32 -19.92
C PRO A 238 14.96 4.39 -19.58
N ILE A 239 14.28 4.69 -18.48
CA ILE A 239 13.06 3.99 -18.05
C ILE A 239 11.98 5.00 -17.66
N VAL A 240 10.73 4.54 -17.61
CA VAL A 240 9.63 5.26 -16.97
C VAL A 240 8.97 4.32 -15.98
N ALA A 241 9.12 4.59 -14.69
CA ALA A 241 8.45 3.83 -13.64
C ALA A 241 6.97 4.23 -13.59
N LYS A 242 6.10 3.26 -13.88
CA LYS A 242 4.63 3.40 -13.88
C LYS A 242 3.98 2.91 -12.60
N LYS A 243 4.62 1.98 -11.90
CA LYS A 243 4.17 1.43 -10.63
C LYS A 243 5.37 0.96 -9.82
N LYS A 244 5.31 1.11 -8.50
CA LYS A 244 6.24 0.49 -7.55
C LYS A 244 5.47 -0.46 -6.65
N ILE A 245 6.03 -1.65 -6.44
CA ILE A 245 5.54 -2.60 -5.44
C ILE A 245 6.68 -2.83 -4.45
N THR A 246 6.40 -2.71 -3.16
CA THR A 246 7.33 -3.01 -2.05
C THR A 246 6.76 -4.15 -1.22
N LEU A 247 7.50 -5.25 -1.14
CA LEU A 247 7.15 -6.44 -0.37
C LEU A 247 7.46 -6.25 1.13
N HIS A 248 7.06 -7.20 1.96
CA HIS A 248 7.21 -7.08 3.42
C HIS A 248 8.66 -7.13 3.89
N ASP A 249 9.54 -7.76 3.12
CA ASP A 249 10.99 -7.79 3.36
C ASP A 249 11.71 -6.49 2.91
N GLY A 250 10.95 -5.52 2.35
CA GLY A 250 11.47 -4.26 1.81
C GLY A 250 11.92 -4.35 0.35
N THR A 251 11.94 -5.54 -0.24
CA THR A 251 12.27 -5.73 -1.66
C THR A 251 11.27 -4.96 -2.52
N SER A 252 11.77 -4.19 -3.47
CA SER A 252 10.95 -3.32 -4.32
C SER A 252 11.15 -3.62 -5.80
N PHE A 253 10.10 -3.44 -6.59
CA PHE A 253 10.11 -3.59 -8.05
C PHE A 253 9.43 -2.41 -8.73
N TYR A 254 9.92 -2.02 -9.90
CA TYR A 254 9.26 -1.05 -10.77
C TYR A 254 8.66 -1.74 -11.99
N ASN A 255 7.41 -1.40 -12.29
CA ASN A 255 6.84 -1.63 -13.60
C ASN A 255 7.33 -0.53 -14.55
N ILE A 256 7.89 -0.92 -15.68
CA ILE A 256 8.43 -0.01 -16.70
C ILE A 256 7.72 -0.14 -18.05
N GLY A 257 6.65 -0.94 -18.11
CA GLY A 257 5.91 -1.24 -19.33
C GLY A 257 4.95 -2.42 -19.16
N THR A 258 4.20 -2.73 -20.21
CA THR A 258 3.29 -3.89 -20.24
C THR A 258 4.09 -5.17 -20.02
N ASN A 259 3.84 -5.87 -18.91
CA ASN A 259 4.59 -7.07 -18.51
C ASN A 259 6.11 -6.85 -18.51
N LYS A 260 6.56 -5.70 -17.98
CA LYS A 260 7.99 -5.39 -17.82
C LYS A 260 8.26 -4.90 -16.42
N TRP A 261 8.96 -5.72 -15.64
CA TRP A 261 9.33 -5.46 -14.27
C TRP A 261 10.84 -5.57 -14.07
N ILE A 262 11.39 -4.65 -13.27
CA ILE A 262 12.79 -4.66 -12.87
C ILE A 262 12.92 -4.50 -11.35
N PRO A 263 13.95 -5.07 -10.70
CA PRO A 263 14.26 -4.77 -9.31
C PRO A 263 14.57 -3.27 -9.13
N ALA A 264 13.93 -2.64 -8.15
CA ALA A 264 14.02 -1.20 -7.94
C ALA A 264 15.43 -0.72 -7.58
N GLN A 265 16.27 -1.58 -7.00
CA GLN A 265 17.67 -1.26 -6.66
C GLN A 265 18.53 -0.86 -7.87
N TYR A 266 18.11 -1.23 -9.09
CA TYR A 266 18.82 -0.89 -10.32
C TYR A 266 18.25 0.35 -11.01
N ALA A 267 17.27 1.04 -10.43
CA ALA A 267 16.66 2.22 -11.01
C ALA A 267 17.03 3.46 -10.21
N VAL A 268 17.44 4.51 -10.93
CA VAL A 268 17.55 5.87 -10.39
C VAL A 268 16.44 6.68 -11.04
N LEU A 269 15.39 6.95 -10.28
CA LEU A 269 14.30 7.79 -10.75
C LEU A 269 14.71 9.25 -10.69
N LYS A 270 14.25 10.03 -11.67
CA LYS A 270 14.31 11.49 -11.60
C LYS A 270 13.25 11.92 -10.61
N ASP A 271 13.58 11.89 -9.33
CA ASP A 271 12.68 12.42 -8.33
C ASP A 271 12.39 13.88 -8.70
N SER A 272 11.12 14.21 -8.86
CA SER A 272 10.63 15.59 -8.85
C SER A 272 9.59 15.60 -7.75
N VAL A 273 10.01 15.67 -6.50
CA VAL A 273 9.07 16.09 -5.46
C VAL A 273 8.84 17.56 -5.75
N GLY A 274 7.62 17.92 -6.16
CA GLY A 274 7.24 19.30 -6.46
C GLY A 274 7.56 20.24 -5.30
N GLU A 275 7.33 21.54 -5.47
CA GLU A 275 7.60 22.53 -4.42
C GLU A 275 6.84 22.16 -3.13
N VAL A 276 7.58 21.84 -2.07
CA VAL A 276 7.05 21.59 -0.72
C VAL A 276 7.21 22.85 0.10
N ALA A 277 6.11 23.42 0.58
CA ALA A 277 6.12 24.56 1.49
C ALA A 277 6.76 24.17 2.83
N GLU A 278 7.91 24.73 3.13
CA GLU A 278 8.66 24.46 4.35
C GLU A 278 9.53 25.68 4.65
N ARG A 279 9.56 26.11 5.92
CA ARG A 279 10.36 27.25 6.35
C ARG A 279 11.53 26.81 7.19
N GLY A 280 12.67 27.42 6.96
CA GLY A 280 13.87 27.19 7.77
C GLY A 280 14.99 28.13 7.38
N VAL A 281 16.20 27.83 7.87
CA VAL A 281 17.42 28.56 7.55
C VAL A 281 18.44 27.57 6.99
N VAL A 282 19.13 27.97 5.93
CA VAL A 282 20.27 27.23 5.38
C VAL A 282 21.51 28.09 5.44
N LYS A 283 22.67 27.47 5.71
CA LYS A 283 23.98 28.10 5.66
C LYS A 283 24.73 27.67 4.41
N VAL A 284 25.24 28.64 3.65
CA VAL A 284 26.04 28.38 2.45
C VAL A 284 27.39 27.77 2.85
N LYS A 285 27.58 26.49 2.53
CA LYS A 285 28.81 25.73 2.78
C LYS A 285 29.51 25.45 1.44
N TYR A 286 30.23 26.45 0.95
CA TYR A 286 31.05 26.37 -0.26
C TYR A 286 32.54 26.55 0.05
N VAL A 287 33.38 26.94 -0.92
CA VAL A 287 34.79 27.29 -0.69
C VAL A 287 34.89 28.70 -0.08
N PRO A 288 35.67 28.92 1.01
CA PRO A 288 35.91 30.26 1.55
C PRO A 288 36.43 31.23 0.49
N GLY A 289 35.91 32.46 0.48
CA GLY A 289 36.21 33.47 -0.55
C GLY A 289 35.37 33.37 -1.82
N TYR A 290 34.59 32.29 -2.01
CA TYR A 290 33.71 32.09 -3.16
C TYR A 290 32.22 32.22 -2.79
N SER A 291 31.37 32.19 -3.83
CA SER A 291 29.92 32.31 -3.72
C SER A 291 29.20 31.30 -4.62
N ILE A 292 27.98 30.92 -4.24
CA ILE A 292 27.09 30.08 -5.06
C ILE A 292 26.11 30.94 -5.86
N ALA A 293 25.69 30.45 -7.03
CA ALA A 293 24.72 31.13 -7.87
C ALA A 293 23.28 31.01 -7.34
N VAL A 294 22.49 32.07 -7.52
CA VAL A 294 21.03 32.05 -7.33
C VAL A 294 20.37 31.89 -8.70
N TRP A 295 19.36 31.02 -8.76
CA TRP A 295 18.67 30.64 -9.98
C TRP A 295 17.21 31.05 -9.95
N ASN A 296 16.63 31.37 -11.11
CA ASN A 296 15.24 31.81 -11.17
C ASN A 296 14.20 30.70 -10.88
N LYS A 297 14.60 29.43 -11.04
CA LYS A 297 13.81 28.22 -10.76
C LYS A 297 14.73 27.04 -10.45
N ALA A 298 14.19 26.02 -9.78
CA ALA A 298 14.90 24.77 -9.46
C ALA A 298 14.93 23.76 -10.64
N THR A 299 14.03 23.90 -11.61
CA THR A 299 13.79 22.93 -12.68
C THR A 299 14.59 23.22 -13.96
N ALA A 300 14.40 22.39 -15.00
CA ALA A 300 15.06 22.54 -16.30
C ALA A 300 14.81 23.92 -16.93
N GLY A 301 15.82 24.44 -17.65
CA GLY A 301 15.80 25.77 -18.27
C GLY A 301 15.97 26.92 -17.28
N LYS A 302 16.55 26.67 -16.10
CA LYS A 302 16.88 27.71 -15.11
C LYS A 302 17.89 28.71 -15.67
N ALA A 303 17.73 29.97 -15.31
CA ALA A 303 18.60 31.07 -15.67
C ALA A 303 19.23 31.67 -14.41
N PHE A 304 20.49 32.10 -14.54
CA PHE A 304 21.19 32.81 -13.48
C PHE A 304 20.51 34.17 -13.23
N THR A 305 20.23 34.49 -11.97
CA THR A 305 19.51 35.74 -11.63
C THR A 305 20.40 36.98 -11.60
N GLY A 306 21.72 36.82 -11.78
CA GLY A 306 22.71 37.88 -11.50
C GLY A 306 23.18 37.89 -10.05
N GLN A 307 22.52 37.17 -9.13
CA GLN A 307 22.82 37.19 -7.71
C GLN A 307 23.66 35.98 -7.28
N LYS A 308 24.57 36.20 -6.32
CA LYS A 308 25.37 35.13 -5.70
C LYS A 308 25.34 35.25 -4.17
N LEU A 309 25.39 34.11 -3.47
CA LEU A 309 25.45 34.06 -2.01
C LEU A 309 26.83 33.60 -1.55
N LYS A 310 27.49 34.39 -0.70
CA LYS A 310 28.87 34.12 -0.22
C LYS A 310 28.91 32.92 0.74
N HIS A 311 30.02 32.17 0.71
CA HIS A 311 30.31 31.15 1.73
C HIS A 311 30.12 31.70 3.15
N GLY A 312 29.55 30.89 4.04
CA GLY A 312 29.35 31.20 5.46
C GLY A 312 28.09 32.02 5.76
N THR A 313 27.41 32.57 4.75
CA THR A 313 26.16 33.31 4.94
C THR A 313 24.96 32.38 5.19
N SER A 314 24.00 32.84 5.99
CA SER A 314 22.76 32.10 6.30
C SER A 314 21.54 32.78 5.69
N TRP A 315 20.61 32.00 5.15
CA TRP A 315 19.45 32.48 4.40
C TRP A 315 18.19 31.74 4.82
N LYS A 316 17.10 32.49 5.02
CA LYS A 316 15.77 31.91 5.21
C LYS A 316 15.28 31.32 3.90
N TYR A 317 14.61 30.17 3.96
CA TYR A 317 13.87 29.62 2.82
C TYR A 317 12.39 29.46 3.19
N SER A 318 11.54 29.46 2.15
CA SER A 318 10.09 29.32 2.26
C SER A 318 9.52 28.05 1.63
N ALA A 319 10.33 27.35 0.83
CA ALA A 319 10.00 26.06 0.26
C ALA A 319 11.27 25.26 -0.10
N LYS A 320 11.11 23.94 -0.26
CA LYS A 320 12.11 23.04 -0.86
C LYS A 320 11.56 22.42 -2.15
N TYR A 321 12.46 22.04 -3.05
CA TYR A 321 12.13 21.30 -4.27
C TYR A 321 13.18 20.21 -4.47
N TYR A 322 12.79 18.94 -4.55
CA TYR A 322 13.75 17.85 -4.73
C TYR A 322 13.75 17.40 -6.18
N ILE A 323 14.86 17.62 -6.88
CA ILE A 323 15.00 17.25 -8.29
C ILE A 323 16.34 16.57 -8.59
N ASN A 324 16.31 15.41 -9.24
CA ASN A 324 17.50 14.64 -9.66
C ASN A 324 18.51 14.38 -8.53
N GLY A 325 18.04 14.02 -7.34
CA GLY A 325 18.93 13.74 -6.20
C GLY A 325 19.32 14.98 -5.37
N THR A 326 18.97 16.18 -5.83
CA THR A 326 19.36 17.45 -5.22
C THR A 326 18.16 18.18 -4.63
N THR A 327 18.25 18.57 -3.36
CA THR A 327 17.32 19.52 -2.74
C THR A 327 17.65 20.94 -3.19
N TRP A 328 16.64 21.71 -3.58
CA TRP A 328 16.74 23.13 -3.88
C TRP A 328 15.94 23.92 -2.84
N TYR A 329 16.46 25.07 -2.42
CA TYR A 329 15.82 25.93 -1.41
C TYR A 329 15.34 27.24 -2.04
N LYS A 330 14.07 27.58 -1.81
CA LYS A 330 13.47 28.84 -2.26
C LYS A 330 13.77 29.95 -1.26
N VAL A 331 14.72 30.82 -1.59
CA VAL A 331 15.20 31.90 -0.71
C VAL A 331 14.57 33.26 -1.01
N GLY A 332 13.76 33.34 -2.06
CA GLY A 332 13.02 34.54 -2.48
C GLY A 332 12.03 34.26 -3.60
N ALA A 333 11.32 35.29 -4.06
CA ALA A 333 10.41 35.17 -5.20
C ALA A 333 11.20 34.84 -6.46
N ASN A 334 10.97 33.66 -7.05
CA ASN A 334 11.76 33.13 -8.17
C ASN A 334 13.27 33.12 -7.86
N GLN A 335 13.66 32.73 -6.65
CA GLN A 335 15.06 32.62 -6.27
C GLN A 335 15.32 31.31 -5.56
N TRP A 336 16.16 30.50 -6.18
CA TRP A 336 16.45 29.14 -5.77
C TRP A 336 17.96 28.92 -5.68
N ILE A 337 18.38 28.20 -4.65
CA ILE A 337 19.78 27.80 -4.47
C ILE A 337 19.89 26.29 -4.34
N ASP A 338 21.00 25.76 -4.83
CA ASP A 338 21.33 24.34 -4.81
C ASP A 338 21.73 23.91 -3.38
N GLY A 339 20.96 22.99 -2.81
CA GLY A 339 21.15 22.47 -1.46
C GLY A 339 22.39 21.61 -1.27
N THR A 340 23.07 21.21 -2.35
CA THR A 340 24.41 20.61 -2.29
C THR A 340 25.40 21.54 -1.59
N TYR A 341 25.20 22.86 -1.71
CA TYR A 341 26.08 23.90 -1.16
C TYR A 341 25.41 24.75 -0.08
N ALA A 342 24.20 24.40 0.33
CA ALA A 342 23.41 25.12 1.33
C ALA A 342 22.75 24.11 2.28
N LEU A 343 23.36 23.89 3.43
CA LEU A 343 22.91 22.89 4.40
C LEU A 343 21.99 23.54 5.44
N PRO A 344 20.99 22.81 5.97
CA PRO A 344 20.21 23.28 7.12
C PRO A 344 21.13 23.73 8.26
N ALA A 345 20.86 24.92 8.79
CA ALA A 345 21.64 25.54 9.86
C ALA A 345 21.24 25.02 11.25
#